data_AF-A0A4Q4BE86-F1
#
_entry.id   AF-A0A4Q4BE86-F1
#
_cell.length_a   1.000
_cell.length_b   1.000
_cell.length_c   1.000
_cell.angle_alpha   90.00
_cell.angle_beta   90.00
_cell.angle_gamma   90.00
#
_symmetry.space_group_name_H-M   'P 1'
#
loop_
_entity.id
_entity.type
_entity.pdbx_description
1 polymer ?
#
loop_
_entity_poly.entity_id
_entity_poly.type
_entity_poly.pdbx_seq_one_letter_code
_entity_poly.pdbx_strand_id
1 'polypeptide(L)'
;AMEDRTFIEWDKDDIDHLKLMKVDVLAPGMLTAMKRAFHMIEEAYGRRLVDTAAVPTERRGVYNMLCKADSLGVFQVESRAQMSMLPRLQPREFYDLVVQVAIVRPGPIQGRMVHPYLQRRAERRAYEREHGKGSYRFSMPGSAADPDELANVLRKTLGVPLFQEQAMRIAMVAAEFTGNEANGLRRAMATFRHNGTIGNFEEKMVSRMIARGYDPEFAQNCFNQIKGFGEYGFPESHACSFAHLVYVSAWVKWLYPDVFAACLLNSQPMGFYAPAQIVRDAREHKVEVRHPDVNASDWDATLEARPRRRRRALRLGLRSIDGFKKGWAEAIIAARAEGPFADLD
;
A
#
# COMPACT_ATOMS: atom_id res chain seq x y z
N ALA A 1 13.37 0.98 -31.70
CA ALA A 1 13.73 -0.09 -30.75
C ALA A 1 15.07 0.27 -30.12
N MET A 2 15.31 -0.04 -28.84
CA MET A 2 16.65 0.13 -28.26
C MET A 2 17.59 -0.90 -28.90
N GLU A 3 18.78 -0.49 -29.30
CA GLU A 3 19.84 -1.36 -29.81
C GLU A 3 20.09 -2.47 -28.76
N ASP A 4 20.31 -3.71 -29.22
CA ASP A 4 20.56 -4.91 -28.40
C ASP A 4 19.41 -5.42 -27.50
N ARG A 5 18.17 -4.95 -27.68
CA ARG A 5 17.02 -5.52 -26.97
C ARG A 5 16.31 -6.61 -27.78
N THR A 6 16.41 -7.86 -27.33
CA THR A 6 15.60 -8.97 -27.85
C THR A 6 14.20 -8.96 -27.24
N PHE A 7 13.18 -9.25 -28.05
CA PHE A 7 11.80 -9.44 -27.62
C PHE A 7 11.28 -10.80 -28.12
N ILE A 8 10.37 -11.40 -27.36
CA ILE A 8 9.58 -12.54 -27.83
C ILE A 8 8.38 -11.95 -28.57
N GLU A 9 8.11 -12.42 -29.79
CA GLU A 9 7.02 -11.91 -30.63
C GLU A 9 5.63 -12.37 -30.18
N TRP A 10 5.58 -13.47 -29.43
CA TRP A 10 4.36 -14.02 -28.83
C TRP A 10 3.88 -13.19 -27.65
N ASP A 11 2.55 -13.11 -27.51
CA ASP A 11 1.95 -12.40 -26.40
C ASP A 11 1.94 -13.24 -25.10
N LYS A 12 1.36 -12.68 -24.04
CA LYS A 12 1.32 -13.34 -22.73
C LYS A 12 0.54 -14.67 -22.78
N ASP A 13 -0.54 -14.75 -23.55
CA ASP A 13 -1.42 -15.90 -23.57
C ASP A 13 -0.77 -17.05 -24.36
N ASP A 14 -0.04 -16.74 -25.42
CA ASP A 14 0.80 -17.68 -26.16
C ASP A 14 1.92 -18.27 -25.27
N ILE A 15 2.62 -17.42 -24.51
CA ILE A 15 3.68 -17.85 -23.57
C ILE A 15 3.11 -18.79 -22.49
N ASP A 16 1.92 -18.45 -21.94
CA ASP A 16 1.23 -19.29 -20.95
C ASP A 16 0.76 -20.62 -21.59
N HIS A 17 0.28 -20.62 -22.84
CA HIS A 17 -0.12 -21.83 -23.57
C HIS A 17 1.06 -22.77 -23.81
N LEU A 18 2.22 -22.22 -24.19
CA LEU A 18 3.46 -22.95 -24.39
C LEU A 18 4.13 -23.39 -23.07
N LYS A 19 3.57 -23.02 -21.93
CA LYS A 19 4.05 -23.34 -20.58
C LYS A 19 5.50 -22.86 -20.35
N LEU A 20 5.87 -21.74 -20.95
CA LEU A 20 7.17 -21.13 -20.72
C LEU A 20 7.21 -20.43 -19.37
N MET A 21 8.34 -20.53 -18.67
CA MET A 21 8.53 -19.82 -17.41
C MET A 21 8.68 -18.32 -17.69
N LYS A 22 7.80 -17.51 -17.09
CA LYS A 22 7.84 -16.05 -17.17
C LYS A 22 8.17 -15.45 -15.80
N VAL A 23 9.06 -14.45 -15.78
CA VAL A 23 9.38 -13.66 -14.57
C VAL A 23 9.17 -12.18 -14.89
N ASP A 24 8.27 -11.53 -14.16
CA ASP A 24 8.04 -10.10 -14.27
C ASP A 24 9.06 -9.33 -13.41
N VAL A 25 10.01 -8.66 -14.04
CA VAL A 25 11.00 -7.81 -13.36
C VAL A 25 10.44 -6.39 -13.24
N LEU A 26 9.84 -6.11 -12.08
CA LEU A 26 9.32 -4.78 -11.76
C LEU A 26 10.36 -3.99 -10.96
N ALA A 27 10.44 -2.67 -11.19
CA ALA A 27 11.30 -1.75 -10.45
C ALA A 27 10.47 -0.70 -9.66
N PRO A 28 9.79 -1.07 -8.55
CA PRO A 28 9.06 -0.12 -7.74
C PRO A 28 10.00 0.94 -7.14
N GLY A 29 9.82 2.22 -7.49
CA GLY A 29 10.67 3.31 -7.01
C GLY A 29 10.78 3.41 -5.49
N MET A 30 9.72 2.98 -4.76
CA MET A 30 9.75 2.93 -3.31
C MET A 30 10.79 1.95 -2.75
N LEU A 31 11.05 0.82 -3.40
CA LEU A 31 12.09 -0.11 -2.95
C LEU A 31 13.48 0.54 -3.07
N THR A 32 13.71 1.30 -4.14
CA THR A 32 14.92 2.12 -4.30
C THR A 32 15.04 3.16 -3.20
N ALA A 33 13.96 3.90 -2.90
CA ALA A 33 13.94 4.90 -1.84
C ALA A 33 14.19 4.28 -0.46
N MET A 34 13.62 3.11 -0.16
CA MET A 34 13.84 2.42 1.12
C MET A 34 15.26 1.87 1.25
N LYS A 35 15.83 1.32 0.18
CA LYS A 35 17.25 0.90 0.17
C LYS A 35 18.19 2.08 0.48
N ARG A 36 17.97 3.23 -0.17
CA ARG A 36 18.71 4.47 0.12
C ARG A 36 18.49 4.93 1.57
N ALA A 37 17.26 4.84 2.06
CA ALA A 37 16.94 5.24 3.42
C ALA A 37 17.65 4.39 4.47
N PHE A 38 17.73 3.07 4.29
CA PHE A 38 18.42 2.20 5.24
C PHE A 38 19.91 2.48 5.30
N HIS A 39 20.55 2.70 4.14
CA HIS A 39 21.95 3.13 4.07
C HIS A 39 22.16 4.46 4.81
N MET A 40 21.34 5.45 4.51
CA MET A 40 21.44 6.78 5.10
C MET A 40 21.13 6.78 6.61
N ILE A 41 20.26 5.88 7.10
CA ILE A 41 20.03 5.66 8.53
C ILE A 41 21.27 5.06 9.19
N GLU A 42 21.93 4.10 8.55
CA GLU A 42 23.16 3.50 9.07
C GLU A 42 24.26 4.55 9.19
N GLU A 43 24.50 5.34 8.14
CA GLU A 43 25.52 6.39 8.13
C GLU A 43 25.23 7.51 9.14
N ALA A 44 23.99 8.02 9.14
CA ALA A 44 23.65 9.21 9.93
C ALA A 44 23.26 8.89 11.39
N TYR A 45 22.81 7.68 11.68
CA TYR A 45 22.25 7.30 12.99
C TYR A 45 22.85 6.02 13.58
N GLY A 46 23.77 5.35 12.89
CA GLY A 46 24.45 4.15 13.37
C GLY A 46 23.53 2.94 13.51
N ARG A 47 22.35 2.95 12.87
CA ARG A 47 21.36 1.86 12.96
C ARG A 47 21.30 1.10 11.65
N ARG A 48 21.93 -0.06 11.63
CA ARG A 48 21.88 -0.98 10.48
C ARG A 48 20.50 -1.63 10.35
N LEU A 49 19.93 -1.57 9.14
CA LEU A 49 18.71 -2.26 8.73
C LEU A 49 19.05 -3.05 7.46
N VAL A 50 19.18 -4.38 7.57
CA VAL A 50 19.61 -5.23 6.45
C VAL A 50 18.60 -5.24 5.31
N ASP A 51 17.31 -5.28 5.67
CA ASP A 51 16.19 -5.30 4.74
C ASP A 51 14.91 -4.77 5.40
N THR A 52 13.78 -4.91 4.70
CA THR A 52 12.48 -4.46 5.19
C THR A 52 11.94 -5.29 6.37
N ALA A 53 12.43 -6.51 6.57
CA ALA A 53 12.04 -7.36 7.69
C ALA A 53 12.72 -6.93 9.00
N ALA A 54 13.86 -6.24 8.93
CA ALA A 54 14.54 -5.67 10.10
C ALA A 54 13.80 -4.46 10.72
N VAL A 55 12.75 -3.94 10.08
CA VAL A 55 11.96 -2.79 10.56
C VAL A 55 11.05 -3.21 11.72
N PRO A 56 11.07 -2.53 12.88
CA PRO A 56 10.18 -2.85 13.99
C PRO A 56 8.70 -2.74 13.63
N THR A 57 7.94 -3.81 13.86
CA THR A 57 6.52 -3.87 13.59
C THR A 57 5.67 -3.22 14.69
N GLU A 58 4.40 -2.95 14.37
CA GLU A 58 3.36 -2.54 15.32
C GLU A 58 3.70 -1.30 16.19
N ARG A 59 4.45 -0.34 15.64
CA ARG A 59 4.80 0.90 16.35
C ARG A 59 3.64 1.89 16.36
N ARG A 60 3.09 2.15 17.56
CA ARG A 60 1.99 3.12 17.77
C ARG A 60 2.20 4.48 17.10
N GLY A 61 3.44 4.98 17.08
CA GLY A 61 3.76 6.26 16.46
C GLY A 61 3.50 6.32 14.94
N VAL A 62 3.73 5.21 14.24
CA VAL A 62 3.46 5.08 12.79
C VAL A 62 1.97 5.21 12.53
N TYR A 63 1.15 4.45 13.26
CA TYR A 63 -0.30 4.52 13.15
C TYR A 63 -0.86 5.90 13.53
N ASN A 64 -0.31 6.54 14.58
CA ASN A 64 -0.73 7.88 14.98
C ASN A 64 -0.46 8.93 13.88
N MET A 65 0.67 8.84 13.19
CA MET A 65 1.00 9.69 12.05
C MET A 65 0.01 9.44 10.90
N LEU A 66 -0.17 8.18 10.50
CA LEU A 66 -1.08 7.81 9.42
C LEU A 66 -2.52 8.25 9.69
N CYS A 67 -3.01 8.17 10.93
CA CYS A 67 -4.37 8.62 11.27
C CYS A 67 -4.61 10.11 11.13
N LYS A 68 -3.54 10.92 11.06
CA LYS A 68 -3.62 12.35 10.79
C LYS A 68 -3.52 12.66 9.29
N ALA A 69 -3.60 11.63 8.44
CA ALA A 69 -3.33 11.72 7.01
C ALA A 69 -1.91 12.22 6.68
N ASP A 70 -0.97 12.08 7.61
CA ASP A 70 0.42 12.47 7.39
C ASP A 70 1.17 11.36 6.64
N SER A 71 0.85 11.25 5.35
CA SER A 71 1.27 10.14 4.48
C SER A 71 1.85 10.60 3.14
N LEU A 72 2.21 11.88 2.99
CA LEU A 72 2.91 12.36 1.80
C LEU A 72 4.19 11.53 1.59
N GLY A 73 4.33 10.96 0.38
CA GLY A 73 5.45 10.09 0.02
C GLY A 73 5.38 8.66 0.56
N VAL A 74 4.39 8.32 1.40
CA VAL A 74 4.21 6.97 1.94
C VAL A 74 3.56 6.08 0.89
N PHE A 75 4.17 4.93 0.62
CA PHE A 75 3.76 4.03 -0.45
C PHE A 75 2.27 3.72 -0.42
N GLN A 76 1.59 3.76 -1.57
CA GLN A 76 0.16 3.43 -1.78
C GLN A 76 -0.87 4.26 -1.02
N VAL A 77 -0.52 4.93 0.08
CA VAL A 77 -1.46 5.70 0.93
C VAL A 77 -1.22 7.21 0.88
N GLU A 78 -0.50 7.67 -0.14
CA GLU A 78 -0.18 9.08 -0.36
C GLU A 78 -1.18 9.82 -1.26
N SER A 79 -2.05 9.14 -2.02
CA SER A 79 -3.00 9.83 -2.90
C SER A 79 -4.06 10.61 -2.09
N ARG A 80 -4.68 11.65 -2.67
CA ARG A 80 -5.73 12.44 -1.99
C ARG A 80 -6.88 11.58 -1.43
N ALA A 81 -7.32 10.57 -2.19
CA ALA A 81 -8.39 9.66 -1.77
C ALA A 81 -7.94 8.75 -0.61
N GLN A 82 -6.67 8.34 -0.60
CA GLN A 82 -6.10 7.56 0.49
C GLN A 82 -5.91 8.41 1.76
N MET A 83 -5.35 9.62 1.60
CA MET A 83 -5.19 10.60 2.68
C MET A 83 -6.54 10.97 3.34
N SER A 84 -7.62 11.12 2.56
CA SER A 84 -8.94 11.42 3.13
C SER A 84 -9.58 10.21 3.86
N MET A 85 -9.19 8.99 3.47
CA MET A 85 -9.65 7.76 4.11
C MET A 85 -8.95 7.50 5.45
N LEU A 86 -7.65 7.79 5.55
CA LEU A 86 -6.84 7.49 6.72
C LEU A 86 -7.41 8.01 8.06
N PRO A 87 -7.89 9.27 8.19
CA PRO A 87 -8.53 9.77 9.41
C PRO A 87 -9.89 9.15 9.72
N ARG A 88 -10.56 8.56 8.72
CA ARG A 88 -11.83 7.84 8.90
C ARG A 88 -11.56 6.41 9.36
N LEU A 89 -10.65 5.73 8.66
CA LEU A 89 -10.23 4.37 8.98
C LEU A 89 -9.52 4.29 10.32
N GLN A 90 -8.74 5.30 10.69
CA GLN A 90 -7.80 5.37 11.82
C GLN A 90 -7.11 4.02 12.10
N PRO A 91 -6.15 3.60 11.24
CA PRO A 91 -5.43 2.33 11.43
C PRO A 91 -4.74 2.26 12.80
N ARG A 92 -4.75 1.08 13.42
CA ARG A 92 -4.15 0.79 14.74
C ARG A 92 -3.37 -0.52 14.80
N GLU A 93 -3.46 -1.34 13.75
CA GLU A 93 -2.75 -2.61 13.58
C GLU A 93 -2.39 -2.81 12.10
N PHE A 94 -1.46 -3.72 11.81
CA PHE A 94 -1.02 -4.00 10.44
C PHE A 94 -2.18 -4.33 9.49
N TYR A 95 -3.16 -5.12 9.96
CA TYR A 95 -4.28 -5.53 9.12
C TYR A 95 -5.18 -4.35 8.69
N ASP A 96 -5.23 -3.26 9.45
CA ASP A 96 -5.91 -2.04 8.99
C ASP A 96 -5.22 -1.45 7.75
N LEU A 97 -3.89 -1.60 7.60
CA LEU A 97 -3.17 -1.15 6.41
C LEU A 97 -3.48 -2.04 5.20
N VAL A 98 -3.64 -3.35 5.41
CA VAL A 98 -4.09 -4.30 4.38
C VAL A 98 -5.44 -3.85 3.84
N VAL A 99 -6.37 -3.48 4.73
CA VAL A 99 -7.67 -2.94 4.33
C VAL A 99 -7.54 -1.56 3.69
N GLN A 100 -6.70 -0.65 4.19
CA GLN A 100 -6.48 0.68 3.62
C GLN A 100 -6.07 0.62 2.14
N VAL A 101 -5.17 -0.32 1.79
CA VAL A 101 -4.73 -0.55 0.40
C VAL A 101 -5.89 -1.05 -0.47
N ALA A 102 -6.79 -1.86 0.08
CA ALA A 102 -7.87 -2.49 -0.67
C ALA A 102 -9.14 -1.61 -0.79
N ILE A 103 -9.48 -0.84 0.24
CA ILE A 103 -10.81 -0.23 0.39
C ILE A 103 -11.01 1.02 -0.48
N VAL A 104 -9.95 1.74 -0.84
CA VAL A 104 -10.02 2.96 -1.67
C VAL A 104 -9.86 2.58 -3.14
N ARG A 105 -10.86 1.86 -3.67
CA ARG A 105 -10.87 1.33 -5.05
C ARG A 105 -12.27 1.38 -5.66
N PRO A 106 -12.42 1.41 -7.00
CA PRO A 106 -13.73 1.48 -7.65
C PRO A 106 -14.71 0.39 -7.18
N GLY A 107 -14.26 -0.87 -7.07
CA GLY A 107 -15.10 -1.98 -6.61
C GLY A 107 -15.74 -1.77 -5.24
N PRO A 108 -14.97 -1.62 -4.15
CA PRO A 108 -15.52 -1.35 -2.82
C PRO A 108 -16.39 -0.09 -2.74
N ILE A 109 -16.09 0.95 -3.53
CA ILE A 109 -16.87 2.19 -3.56
C ILE A 109 -18.23 1.95 -4.23
N GLN A 110 -18.25 1.32 -5.41
CA GLN A 110 -19.48 1.00 -6.15
C GLN A 110 -20.32 -0.03 -5.40
N GLY A 111 -19.68 -1.02 -4.77
CA GLY A 111 -20.32 -2.03 -3.92
C GLY A 111 -20.80 -1.51 -2.57
N ARG A 112 -20.69 -0.19 -2.29
CA ARG A 112 -21.08 0.46 -1.02
C ARG A 112 -20.46 -0.20 0.23
N MET A 113 -19.29 -0.82 0.09
CA MET A 113 -18.61 -1.59 1.14
C MET A 113 -17.87 -0.69 2.15
N VAL A 114 -17.50 0.52 1.72
CA VAL A 114 -16.69 1.46 2.52
C VAL A 114 -17.38 1.87 3.82
N HIS A 115 -18.64 2.30 3.74
CA HIS A 115 -19.38 2.82 4.89
C HIS A 115 -19.61 1.76 5.98
N PRO A 116 -20.13 0.57 5.64
CA PRO A 116 -20.31 -0.52 6.60
C PRO A 116 -19.01 -0.93 7.29
N TYR A 117 -17.90 -0.99 6.55
CA TYR A 117 -16.61 -1.34 7.14
C TYR A 117 -16.14 -0.28 8.14
N LEU A 118 -16.19 1.00 7.77
CA LEU A 118 -15.79 2.10 8.65
C LEU A 118 -16.65 2.16 9.92
N GLN A 119 -17.95 1.93 9.81
CA GLN A 119 -18.86 1.87 10.94
C GLN A 119 -18.45 0.75 11.91
N ARG A 120 -18.34 -0.49 11.42
CA ARG A 120 -17.96 -1.63 12.27
C ARG A 120 -16.54 -1.50 12.82
N ARG A 121 -15.63 -0.86 12.09
CA ARG A 121 -14.29 -0.55 12.60
C ARG A 121 -14.34 0.44 13.76
N ALA A 122 -15.21 1.45 13.67
CA ALA A 122 -15.43 2.41 14.76
C ALA A 122 -16.08 1.75 15.99
N GLU A 123 -17.08 0.89 15.79
CA GLU A 123 -17.72 0.09 16.84
C GLU A 123 -16.69 -0.82 17.53
N ARG A 124 -15.88 -1.56 16.75
CA ARG A 124 -14.77 -2.37 17.28
C ARG A 124 -13.82 -1.53 18.14
N ARG A 125 -13.46 -0.32 17.68
CA ARG A 125 -12.59 0.58 18.47
C ARG A 125 -13.24 1.04 19.77
N ALA A 126 -14.54 1.32 19.76
CA ALA A 126 -15.27 1.70 20.98
C ALA A 126 -15.26 0.54 21.98
N TYR A 127 -15.59 -0.65 21.51
CA TYR A 127 -15.52 -1.89 22.30
C TYR A 127 -14.11 -2.11 22.89
N GLU A 128 -13.06 -1.99 22.07
CA GLU A 128 -11.67 -2.16 22.50
C GLU A 128 -11.22 -1.14 23.55
N ARG A 129 -11.80 0.06 23.58
CA ARG A 129 -11.52 1.08 24.60
C ARG A 129 -12.18 0.77 25.94
N GLU A 130 -13.39 0.23 25.90
CA GLU A 130 -14.19 -0.08 27.09
C GLU A 130 -13.78 -1.40 27.74
N HIS A 131 -13.51 -2.42 26.92
CA HIS A 131 -13.32 -3.81 27.36
C HIS A 131 -11.89 -4.33 27.15
N GLY A 132 -11.00 -3.51 26.56
CA GLY A 132 -9.68 -3.93 26.13
C GLY A 132 -9.68 -4.70 24.81
N LYS A 133 -8.50 -5.11 24.33
CA LYS A 133 -8.39 -5.93 23.11
C LYS A 133 -9.03 -7.29 23.36
N GLY A 134 -10.07 -7.60 22.59
CA GLY A 134 -10.82 -8.85 22.70
C GLY A 134 -11.59 -9.18 21.44
N SER A 135 -12.41 -10.24 21.51
CA SER A 135 -13.21 -10.70 20.39
C SER A 135 -14.46 -9.81 20.21
N TYR A 136 -14.30 -8.71 19.47
CA TYR A 136 -15.44 -7.92 18.99
C TYR A 136 -16.37 -8.81 18.14
N ARG A 137 -17.65 -8.90 18.55
CA ARG A 137 -18.69 -9.60 17.80
C ARG A 137 -19.53 -8.60 17.01
N PHE A 138 -19.95 -9.00 15.81
CA PHE A 138 -20.85 -8.23 14.96
C PHE A 138 -21.89 -9.17 14.36
N SER A 139 -23.10 -8.68 14.16
CA SER A 139 -24.19 -9.48 13.58
C SER A 139 -24.02 -9.61 12.08
N MET A 140 -24.17 -10.83 11.58
CA MET A 140 -24.30 -11.18 10.16
C MET A 140 -25.37 -12.26 10.02
N PRO A 141 -26.04 -12.36 8.86
CA PRO A 141 -26.83 -13.54 8.55
C PRO A 141 -25.92 -14.78 8.54
N GLY A 142 -26.42 -15.89 9.08
CA GLY A 142 -25.82 -17.22 9.00
C GLY A 142 -26.89 -18.24 8.57
N SER A 143 -26.48 -19.46 8.27
CA SER A 143 -27.44 -20.53 7.98
C SER A 143 -28.20 -20.95 9.24
N ALA A 144 -29.28 -21.72 9.04
CA ALA A 144 -30.01 -22.33 10.13
C ALA A 144 -29.16 -23.31 10.98
N ALA A 145 -28.05 -23.84 10.41
CA ALA A 145 -27.17 -24.78 11.08
C ALA A 145 -26.04 -24.10 11.88
N ASP A 146 -25.51 -22.98 11.38
CA ASP A 146 -24.47 -22.19 12.06
C ASP A 146 -24.74 -20.68 11.84
N PRO A 147 -25.29 -19.97 12.84
CA PRO A 147 -25.56 -18.54 12.77
C PRO A 147 -24.30 -17.68 12.60
N ASP A 148 -23.12 -18.18 12.95
CA ASP A 148 -21.87 -17.42 12.96
C ASP A 148 -20.97 -17.73 11.75
N GLU A 149 -21.36 -18.63 10.83
CA GLU A 149 -20.46 -19.12 9.77
C GLU A 149 -19.91 -18.00 8.87
N LEU A 150 -20.75 -17.05 8.44
CA LEU A 150 -20.29 -15.91 7.63
C LEU A 150 -19.53 -14.87 8.45
N ALA A 151 -19.92 -14.68 9.71
CA ALA A 151 -19.17 -13.82 10.63
C ALA A 151 -17.74 -14.35 10.83
N ASN A 152 -17.57 -15.67 10.91
CA ASN A 152 -16.28 -16.34 11.01
C ASN A 152 -15.43 -16.17 9.74
N VAL A 153 -16.03 -16.32 8.56
CA VAL A 153 -15.33 -16.11 7.26
C VAL A 153 -14.84 -14.67 7.11
N LEU A 154 -15.67 -13.70 7.49
CA LEU A 154 -15.42 -12.27 7.28
C LEU A 154 -14.91 -11.55 8.53
N ARG A 155 -14.50 -12.29 9.58
CA ARG A 155 -14.10 -11.72 10.87
C ARG A 155 -13.02 -10.65 10.74
N LYS A 156 -12.01 -10.93 9.91
CA LYS A 156 -10.87 -10.02 9.71
C LYS A 156 -11.26 -8.69 9.04
N THR A 157 -12.30 -8.72 8.20
CA THR A 157 -12.82 -7.54 7.50
C THR A 157 -14.16 -7.08 8.05
N LEU A 158 -14.45 -7.45 9.31
CA LEU A 158 -15.62 -7.01 10.06
C LEU A 158 -16.92 -7.23 9.27
N GLY A 159 -17.08 -8.41 8.67
CA GLY A 159 -18.31 -8.78 7.97
C GLY A 159 -18.49 -8.10 6.60
N VAL A 160 -17.45 -7.47 6.06
CA VAL A 160 -17.47 -6.86 4.72
C VAL A 160 -16.52 -7.65 3.82
N PRO A 161 -16.97 -8.28 2.73
CA PRO A 161 -16.06 -8.95 1.82
C PRO A 161 -15.26 -7.88 1.09
N LEU A 162 -13.93 -7.88 1.26
CA LEU A 162 -13.02 -6.93 0.61
C LEU A 162 -12.02 -7.61 -0.34
N PHE A 163 -11.84 -8.91 -0.19
CA PHE A 163 -10.84 -9.68 -0.95
C PHE A 163 -11.47 -10.80 -1.78
N GLN A 164 -10.82 -11.15 -2.90
CA GLN A 164 -11.27 -12.25 -3.77
C GLN A 164 -11.34 -13.58 -3.03
N GLU A 165 -10.36 -13.87 -2.17
CA GLU A 165 -10.31 -15.08 -1.36
C GLU A 165 -11.50 -15.18 -0.41
N GLN A 166 -12.01 -14.05 0.09
CA GLN A 166 -13.21 -14.00 0.93
C GLN A 166 -14.48 -14.28 0.14
N ALA A 167 -14.60 -13.68 -1.05
CA ALA A 167 -15.71 -13.96 -1.97
C ALA A 167 -15.81 -15.47 -2.28
N MET A 168 -14.67 -16.12 -2.54
CA MET A 168 -14.64 -17.57 -2.77
C MET A 168 -15.01 -18.36 -1.51
N ARG A 169 -14.52 -17.94 -0.33
CA ARG A 169 -14.89 -18.58 0.94
C ARG A 169 -16.38 -18.44 1.27
N ILE A 170 -17.00 -17.31 0.95
CA ILE A 170 -18.46 -17.14 1.10
C ILE A 170 -19.19 -18.18 0.25
N ALA A 171 -18.82 -18.35 -1.02
CA ALA A 171 -19.44 -19.35 -1.89
C ALA A 171 -19.25 -20.79 -1.37
N MET A 172 -18.06 -21.11 -0.86
CA MET A 172 -17.77 -22.43 -0.29
C MET A 172 -18.52 -22.67 1.03
N VAL A 173 -18.63 -21.67 1.90
CA VAL A 173 -19.21 -21.82 3.24
C VAL A 173 -20.72 -21.65 3.21
N ALA A 174 -21.29 -20.64 2.55
CA ALA A 174 -22.72 -20.38 2.56
C ALA A 174 -23.50 -21.15 1.48
N ALA A 175 -22.86 -21.51 0.37
CA ALA A 175 -23.48 -22.24 -0.73
C ALA A 175 -22.88 -23.64 -0.97
N GLU A 176 -22.00 -24.11 -0.07
CA GLU A 176 -21.35 -25.43 -0.14
C GLU A 176 -20.69 -25.72 -1.49
N PHE A 177 -20.10 -24.69 -2.11
CA PHE A 177 -19.34 -24.90 -3.33
C PHE A 177 -18.11 -25.76 -3.02
N THR A 178 -17.94 -26.82 -3.80
CA THR A 178 -16.70 -27.59 -3.84
C THR A 178 -15.56 -26.73 -4.37
N GLY A 179 -14.31 -27.12 -4.13
CA GLY A 179 -13.14 -26.39 -4.65
C GLY A 179 -13.15 -26.22 -6.18
N ASN A 180 -13.69 -27.20 -6.91
CA ASN A 180 -13.84 -27.15 -8.36
C ASN A 180 -14.90 -26.12 -8.79
N GLU A 181 -16.03 -26.07 -8.07
CA GLU A 181 -17.09 -25.08 -8.31
C GLU A 181 -16.61 -23.66 -7.99
N ALA A 182 -15.92 -23.46 -6.87
CA ALA A 182 -15.35 -22.16 -6.51
C ALA A 182 -14.30 -21.68 -7.54
N ASN A 183 -13.43 -22.57 -8.01
CA ASN A 183 -12.48 -22.21 -9.07
C ASN A 183 -13.17 -21.99 -10.44
N GLY A 184 -14.28 -22.70 -10.70
CA GLY A 184 -15.16 -22.45 -11.84
C GLY A 184 -15.76 -21.04 -11.80
N LEU A 185 -16.35 -20.67 -10.66
CA LEU A 185 -16.88 -19.33 -10.40
C LEU A 185 -15.80 -18.26 -10.58
N ARG A 186 -14.62 -18.44 -9.99
CA ARG A 186 -13.48 -17.52 -10.14
C ARG A 186 -13.10 -17.28 -11.61
N ARG A 187 -13.07 -18.34 -12.43
CA ARG A 187 -12.76 -18.23 -13.87
C ARG A 187 -13.89 -17.56 -14.66
N ALA A 188 -15.14 -17.86 -14.34
CA ALA A 188 -16.31 -17.22 -14.93
C ALA A 188 -16.34 -15.71 -14.63
N MET A 189 -15.95 -15.31 -13.42
CA MET A 189 -15.83 -13.89 -13.04
C MET A 189 -14.76 -13.14 -13.83
N ALA A 190 -13.63 -13.78 -14.14
CA ALA A 190 -12.57 -13.17 -14.94
C ALA A 190 -12.95 -13.00 -16.42
N THR A 191 -13.87 -13.82 -16.92
CA THR A 191 -14.32 -13.84 -18.34
C THR A 191 -15.70 -13.21 -18.53
N PHE A 192 -16.16 -12.44 -17.53
CA PHE A 192 -17.52 -11.92 -17.42
C PHE A 192 -18.01 -11.15 -18.66
N ARG A 193 -17.12 -10.52 -19.43
CA ARG A 193 -17.46 -9.82 -20.68
C ARG A 193 -17.67 -10.73 -21.90
N HIS A 194 -17.25 -11.99 -21.83
CA HIS A 194 -17.16 -12.87 -23.00
C HIS A 194 -17.97 -14.17 -22.87
N ASN A 195 -18.17 -14.70 -21.66
CA ASN A 195 -18.78 -16.02 -21.47
C ASN A 195 -20.02 -15.95 -20.57
N GLY A 196 -21.19 -16.28 -21.12
CA GLY A 196 -22.50 -16.29 -20.44
C GLY A 196 -22.69 -17.37 -19.36
N THR A 197 -21.62 -17.91 -18.78
CA THR A 197 -21.65 -19.02 -17.80
C THR A 197 -21.93 -18.57 -16.37
N ILE A 198 -21.91 -17.26 -16.09
CA ILE A 198 -22.07 -16.73 -14.73
C ILE A 198 -23.49 -16.91 -14.17
N GLY A 199 -24.52 -16.89 -15.03
CA GLY A 199 -25.91 -17.08 -14.62
C GLY A 199 -26.16 -18.46 -13.99
N ASN A 200 -25.48 -19.51 -14.48
CA ASN A 200 -25.57 -20.84 -13.90
C ASN A 200 -24.98 -20.89 -12.47
N PHE A 201 -23.91 -20.12 -12.22
CA PHE A 201 -23.35 -20.03 -10.87
C PHE A 201 -24.18 -19.15 -9.94
N GLU A 202 -24.87 -18.14 -10.48
CA GLU A 202 -25.82 -17.28 -9.76
C GLU A 202 -26.96 -18.11 -9.20
N GLU A 203 -27.70 -18.79 -10.08
CA GLU A 203 -28.83 -19.62 -9.70
C GLU A 203 -28.42 -20.68 -8.68
N LYS A 204 -27.28 -21.33 -8.91
CA LYS A 204 -26.75 -22.36 -8.03
C LYS A 204 -26.32 -21.84 -6.66
N MET A 205 -25.68 -20.68 -6.59
CA MET A 205 -25.27 -20.09 -5.31
C MET A 205 -26.48 -19.62 -4.51
N VAL A 206 -27.39 -18.88 -5.15
CA VAL A 206 -28.57 -18.30 -4.49
C VAL A 206 -29.51 -19.38 -4.00
N SER A 207 -29.84 -20.38 -4.84
CA SER A 207 -30.72 -21.49 -4.45
C SER A 207 -30.18 -22.30 -3.27
N ARG A 208 -28.86 -22.59 -3.25
CA ARG A 208 -28.24 -23.32 -2.13
C ARG A 208 -28.22 -22.51 -0.84
N MET A 209 -27.94 -21.21 -0.91
CA MET A 209 -28.03 -20.34 0.28
C MET A 209 -29.46 -20.31 0.83
N ILE A 210 -30.47 -20.13 -0.03
CA ILE A 210 -31.87 -20.13 0.41
C ILE A 210 -32.25 -21.47 1.05
N ALA A 211 -31.87 -22.59 0.44
CA ALA A 211 -32.11 -23.93 0.99
C ALA A 211 -31.47 -24.13 2.36
N ARG A 212 -30.40 -23.38 2.67
CA ARG A 212 -29.72 -23.38 3.97
C ARG A 212 -30.27 -22.38 4.98
N GLY A 213 -31.35 -21.66 4.63
CA GLY A 213 -32.05 -20.74 5.53
C GLY A 213 -31.57 -19.30 5.45
N TYR A 214 -30.77 -18.94 4.44
CA TYR A 214 -30.46 -17.53 4.18
C TYR A 214 -31.67 -16.81 3.59
N ASP A 215 -31.83 -15.55 3.97
CA ASP A 215 -32.80 -14.66 3.34
C ASP A 215 -32.53 -14.55 1.81
N PRO A 216 -33.56 -14.67 0.95
CA PRO A 216 -33.38 -14.61 -0.50
C PRO A 216 -32.75 -13.31 -1.00
N GLU A 217 -33.10 -12.17 -0.42
CA GLU A 217 -32.52 -10.87 -0.79
C GLU A 217 -31.05 -10.83 -0.40
N PHE A 218 -30.71 -11.33 0.79
CA PHE A 218 -29.32 -11.46 1.22
C PHE A 218 -28.49 -12.37 0.31
N ALA A 219 -29.01 -13.55 -0.05
CA ALA A 219 -28.33 -14.50 -0.93
C ALA A 219 -28.02 -13.87 -2.31
N GLN A 220 -29.01 -13.18 -2.89
CA GLN A 220 -28.84 -12.46 -4.16
C GLN A 220 -27.79 -11.34 -4.03
N ASN A 221 -27.83 -10.58 -2.94
CA ASN A 221 -26.86 -9.52 -2.67
C ASN A 221 -25.43 -10.05 -2.50
N CYS A 222 -25.25 -11.22 -1.86
CA CYS A 222 -23.95 -11.88 -1.78
C CYS A 222 -23.40 -12.22 -3.16
N PHE A 223 -24.22 -12.78 -4.06
CA PHE A 223 -23.77 -13.07 -5.42
C PHE A 223 -23.44 -11.80 -6.21
N ASN A 224 -24.27 -10.75 -6.10
CA ASN A 224 -24.01 -9.45 -6.73
C ASN A 224 -22.69 -8.82 -6.27
N GLN A 225 -22.36 -8.94 -4.98
CA GLN A 225 -21.06 -8.50 -4.46
C GLN A 225 -19.93 -9.32 -5.08
N ILE A 226 -20.06 -10.65 -5.15
CA ILE A 226 -19.08 -11.55 -5.79
C ILE A 226 -18.88 -11.16 -7.25
N LYS A 227 -19.94 -10.89 -8.01
CA LYS A 227 -19.86 -10.43 -9.40
C LYS A 227 -18.97 -9.19 -9.56
N GLY A 228 -19.09 -8.22 -8.64
CA GLY A 228 -18.23 -7.03 -8.60
C GLY A 228 -16.74 -7.33 -8.38
N PHE A 229 -16.39 -8.46 -7.77
CA PHE A 229 -14.98 -8.88 -7.61
C PHE A 229 -14.33 -9.37 -8.91
N GLY A 230 -15.11 -9.74 -9.93
CA GLY A 230 -14.57 -10.09 -11.23
C GLY A 230 -13.86 -8.92 -11.91
N GLU A 231 -14.39 -7.71 -11.71
CA GLU A 231 -13.86 -6.48 -12.31
C GLU A 231 -12.84 -5.77 -11.39
N TYR A 232 -13.01 -5.85 -10.07
CA TYR A 232 -12.24 -5.03 -9.11
C TYR A 232 -11.65 -5.80 -7.93
N GLY A 233 -11.77 -7.12 -7.93
CA GLY A 233 -11.33 -7.92 -6.81
C GLY A 233 -9.84 -7.79 -6.57
N PHE A 234 -9.47 -7.65 -5.31
CA PHE A 234 -8.09 -7.53 -4.88
C PHE A 234 -7.69 -8.77 -4.07
N PRO A 235 -6.59 -9.46 -4.42
CA PRO A 235 -6.09 -10.56 -3.61
C PRO A 235 -5.63 -10.07 -2.23
N GLU A 236 -6.05 -10.73 -1.15
CA GLU A 236 -5.61 -10.43 0.22
C GLU A 236 -4.09 -10.57 0.34
N SER A 237 -3.52 -11.59 -0.29
CA SER A 237 -2.07 -11.84 -0.33
C SER A 237 -1.29 -10.65 -0.91
N HIS A 238 -1.79 -10.07 -2.01
CA HIS A 238 -1.18 -8.91 -2.64
C HIS A 238 -1.33 -7.66 -1.77
N ALA A 239 -2.50 -7.48 -1.14
CA ALA A 239 -2.75 -6.40 -0.18
C ALA A 239 -1.78 -6.46 1.02
N CYS A 240 -1.53 -7.65 1.56
CA CYS A 240 -0.58 -7.87 2.65
C CYS A 240 0.84 -7.46 2.25
N SER A 241 1.31 -7.88 1.08
CA SER A 241 2.64 -7.52 0.57
C SER A 241 2.80 -6.01 0.39
N PHE A 242 1.77 -5.32 -0.12
CA PHE A 242 1.80 -3.86 -0.29
C PHE A 242 1.71 -3.12 1.05
N ALA A 243 0.88 -3.60 1.97
CA ALA A 243 0.76 -3.06 3.32
C ALA A 243 2.07 -3.13 4.12
N HIS A 244 2.91 -4.14 3.87
CA HIS A 244 4.27 -4.20 4.41
C HIS A 244 5.09 -2.99 3.97
N LEU A 245 5.07 -2.67 2.68
CA LEU A 245 5.83 -1.52 2.17
C LEU A 245 5.20 -0.17 2.58
N VAL A 246 3.88 -0.09 2.74
CA VAL A 246 3.19 1.04 3.40
C VAL A 246 3.75 1.26 4.80
N TYR A 247 3.79 0.21 5.62
CA TYR A 247 4.26 0.29 7.00
C TYR A 247 5.74 0.68 7.07
N VAL A 248 6.60 0.06 6.25
CA VAL A 248 8.04 0.34 6.21
C VAL A 248 8.31 1.80 5.83
N SER A 249 7.70 2.29 4.76
CA SER A 249 7.86 3.70 4.34
C SER A 249 7.30 4.69 5.37
N ALA A 250 6.14 4.37 5.97
CA ALA A 250 5.58 5.17 7.05
C ALA A 250 6.46 5.18 8.32
N TRP A 251 7.12 4.06 8.63
CA TRP A 251 8.04 3.96 9.76
C TRP A 251 9.28 4.84 9.58
N VAL A 252 9.87 4.83 8.37
CA VAL A 252 10.99 5.71 8.03
C VAL A 252 10.55 7.16 8.13
N LYS A 253 9.42 7.55 7.53
CA LYS A 253 8.87 8.91 7.62
C LYS A 253 8.66 9.36 9.07
N TRP A 254 8.03 8.52 9.89
CA TRP A 254 7.72 8.84 11.27
C TRP A 254 8.97 9.06 12.13
N LEU A 255 9.98 8.19 11.99
CA LEU A 255 11.14 8.20 12.88
C LEU A 255 12.29 9.07 12.35
N TYR A 256 12.51 9.07 11.03
CA TYR A 256 13.59 9.74 10.31
C TYR A 256 13.04 10.57 9.13
N PRO A 257 12.23 11.61 9.39
CA PRO A 257 11.64 12.43 8.34
C PRO A 257 12.69 13.13 7.46
N ASP A 258 13.88 13.41 7.99
CA ASP A 258 15.03 13.94 7.27
C ASP A 258 15.58 12.94 6.25
N VAL A 259 15.80 11.69 6.65
CA VAL A 259 16.19 10.60 5.75
C VAL A 259 15.12 10.36 4.69
N PHE A 260 13.85 10.29 5.12
CA PHE A 260 12.73 10.00 4.24
C PHE A 260 12.63 11.04 3.11
N ALA A 261 12.68 12.32 3.46
CA ALA A 261 12.66 13.40 2.49
C ALA A 261 13.87 13.37 1.54
N ALA A 262 15.09 13.19 2.05
CA ALA A 262 16.30 13.07 1.23
C ALA A 262 16.16 11.94 0.21
N CYS A 263 15.70 10.77 0.66
CA CYS A 263 15.61 9.58 -0.17
C CYS A 263 14.48 9.66 -1.21
N LEU A 264 13.36 10.31 -0.89
CA LEU A 264 12.31 10.61 -1.87
C LEU A 264 12.79 11.59 -2.95
N LEU A 265 13.55 12.63 -2.57
CA LEU A 265 14.14 13.58 -3.52
C LEU A 265 15.15 12.89 -4.44
N ASN A 266 16.00 12.03 -3.87
CA ASN A 266 17.05 11.33 -4.62
C ASN A 266 16.51 10.20 -5.52
N SER A 267 15.27 9.78 -5.31
CA SER A 267 14.63 8.70 -6.08
C SER A 267 13.66 9.22 -7.15
N GLN A 268 13.59 10.53 -7.37
CA GLN A 268 12.78 11.11 -8.45
C GLN A 268 13.29 10.71 -9.85
N PRO A 269 12.39 10.52 -10.83
CA PRO A 269 10.93 10.73 -10.74
C PRO A 269 10.19 9.55 -10.06
N MET A 270 9.43 9.82 -9.00
CA MET A 270 8.53 8.84 -8.36
C MET A 270 7.48 9.49 -7.45
N GLY A 271 6.38 8.78 -7.17
CA GLY A 271 5.31 9.23 -6.29
C GLY A 271 4.39 10.29 -6.94
N PHE A 272 3.47 10.85 -6.15
CA PHE A 272 2.47 11.82 -6.62
C PHE A 272 2.87 13.29 -6.42
N TYR A 273 3.95 13.53 -5.67
CA TYR A 273 4.27 14.85 -5.13
C TYR A 273 5.54 15.43 -5.74
N ALA A 274 5.48 16.71 -6.09
CA ALA A 274 6.62 17.44 -6.60
C ALA A 274 7.71 17.62 -5.51
N PRO A 275 8.99 17.75 -5.88
CA PRO A 275 10.10 17.97 -4.93
C PRO A 275 9.83 19.08 -3.91
N ALA A 276 9.24 20.20 -4.33
CA ALA A 276 8.90 21.31 -3.43
C ALA A 276 7.91 20.92 -2.32
N GLN A 277 6.97 20.01 -2.60
CA GLN A 277 6.00 19.52 -1.61
C GLN A 277 6.68 18.59 -0.60
N ILE A 278 7.64 17.75 -1.05
CA ILE A 278 8.46 16.90 -0.17
C ILE A 278 9.30 17.77 0.78
N VAL A 279 9.92 18.84 0.25
CA VAL A 279 10.69 19.80 1.07
C VAL A 279 9.81 20.50 2.10
N ARG A 280 8.61 20.91 1.71
CA ARG A 280 7.64 21.51 2.63
C ARG A 280 7.23 20.54 3.74
N ASP A 281 6.90 19.30 3.39
CA ASP A 281 6.54 18.24 4.35
C ASP A 281 7.68 18.01 5.36
N ALA A 282 8.93 17.96 4.90
CA ALA A 282 10.10 17.84 5.78
C ALA A 282 10.19 19.02 6.78
N ARG A 283 9.96 20.26 6.32
CA ARG A 283 9.93 21.45 7.19
C ARG A 283 8.80 21.39 8.21
N GLU A 284 7.61 20.93 7.81
CA GLU A 284 6.47 20.72 8.70
C GLU A 284 6.80 19.67 9.79
N HIS A 285 7.60 18.66 9.44
CA HIS A 285 8.19 17.68 10.37
C HIS A 285 9.38 18.22 11.19
N LYS A 286 9.68 19.53 11.12
CA LYS A 286 10.78 20.20 11.83
C LYS A 286 12.18 19.73 11.40
N VAL A 287 12.31 19.29 10.16
CA VAL A 287 13.62 19.09 9.51
C VAL A 287 14.15 20.46 9.08
N GLU A 288 15.40 20.76 9.45
CA GLU A 288 16.09 21.93 8.90
C GLU A 288 16.47 21.61 7.47
N VAL A 289 15.96 22.38 6.51
CA VAL A 289 16.29 22.20 5.08
C VAL A 289 17.22 23.32 4.65
N ARG A 290 18.42 22.96 4.22
CA ARG A 290 19.44 23.85 3.67
C ARG A 290 19.39 23.81 2.15
N HIS A 291 19.42 24.98 1.54
CA HIS A 291 19.39 25.13 0.08
C HIS A 291 20.67 24.58 -0.57
N PRO A 292 20.68 24.38 -1.89
CA PRO A 292 21.90 24.04 -2.61
C PRO A 292 23.00 25.06 -2.33
N ASP A 293 24.22 24.57 -2.14
CA ASP A 293 25.39 25.36 -1.76
C ASP A 293 26.61 24.81 -2.49
N VAL A 294 27.34 25.68 -3.19
CA VAL A 294 28.49 25.27 -4.02
C VAL A 294 29.59 24.60 -3.20
N ASN A 295 29.75 24.98 -1.94
CA ASN A 295 30.78 24.48 -1.03
C ASN A 295 30.33 23.25 -0.23
N ALA A 296 29.03 22.95 -0.17
CA ALA A 296 28.50 21.88 0.69
C ALA A 296 27.63 20.82 -0.02
N SER A 297 26.91 21.17 -1.08
CA SER A 297 25.98 20.25 -1.75
C SER A 297 26.69 19.28 -2.68
N ASP A 298 26.30 18.00 -2.62
CA ASP A 298 26.63 17.02 -3.66
C ASP A 298 25.56 17.02 -4.78
N TRP A 299 25.65 16.09 -5.73
CA TRP A 299 24.60 15.87 -6.72
C TRP A 299 23.27 15.50 -6.07
N ASP A 300 23.27 14.47 -5.22
CA ASP A 300 22.12 14.00 -4.45
C ASP A 300 21.98 14.82 -3.14
N ALA A 301 20.78 14.85 -2.58
CA ALA A 301 20.53 15.41 -1.26
C ALA A 301 21.21 14.58 -0.17
N THR A 302 21.83 15.26 0.80
CA THR A 302 22.62 14.65 1.88
C THR A 302 22.11 15.08 3.26
N LEU A 303 22.63 14.43 4.32
CA LEU A 303 22.31 14.76 5.70
C LEU A 303 23.53 15.32 6.42
N GLU A 304 23.37 16.52 6.99
CA GLU A 304 24.43 17.22 7.72
C GLU A 304 24.21 17.15 9.23
N ALA A 305 25.30 16.94 9.98
CA ALA A 305 25.26 16.93 11.43
C ALA A 305 24.82 18.29 11.99
N ARG A 306 23.96 18.25 13.01
CA ARG A 306 23.51 19.43 13.74
C ARG A 306 23.98 19.35 15.19
N PRO A 307 24.84 20.27 15.66
CA PRO A 307 25.28 20.27 17.04
C PRO A 307 24.10 20.25 18.01
N ARG A 308 24.14 19.35 19.00
CA ARG A 308 23.12 19.22 20.06
C ARG A 308 21.71 18.91 19.57
N ARG A 309 21.53 18.43 18.33
CA ARG A 309 20.22 18.01 17.80
C ARG A 309 20.28 16.55 17.36
N ARG A 310 19.22 15.80 17.67
CA ARG A 310 19.09 14.40 17.24
C ARG A 310 18.95 14.28 15.73
N ARG A 311 18.12 15.13 15.13
CA ARG A 311 17.86 15.10 13.68
C ARG A 311 18.94 15.84 12.90
N ARG A 312 19.29 15.32 11.73
CA ARG A 312 20.23 15.95 10.80
C ARG A 312 19.54 17.08 10.03
N ALA A 313 20.33 17.98 9.43
CA ALA A 313 19.82 18.93 8.44
C ALA A 313 19.78 18.25 7.08
N LEU A 314 18.72 18.45 6.32
CA LEU A 314 18.62 18.03 4.93
C LEU A 314 19.32 19.08 4.07
N ARG A 315 20.43 18.73 3.43
CA ARG A 315 21.05 19.55 2.37
C ARG A 315 20.45 19.16 1.03
N LEU A 316 19.86 20.11 0.33
CA LEU A 316 19.40 19.87 -1.04
C LEU A 316 20.61 19.67 -1.96
N GLY A 317 20.56 18.62 -2.77
CA GLY A 317 21.57 18.33 -3.79
C GLY A 317 21.44 19.28 -4.98
N LEU A 318 22.53 19.44 -5.73
CA LEU A 318 22.59 20.28 -6.93
C LEU A 318 21.59 19.84 -8.01
N ARG A 319 21.18 18.56 -8.00
CA ARG A 319 20.12 18.03 -8.87
C ARG A 319 18.74 18.67 -8.70
N SER A 320 18.54 19.42 -7.61
CA SER A 320 17.30 20.15 -7.34
C SER A 320 17.21 21.47 -8.10
N ILE A 321 18.32 21.94 -8.68
CA ILE A 321 18.38 23.14 -9.51
C ILE A 321 17.91 22.77 -10.92
N ASP A 322 16.90 23.47 -11.41
CA ASP A 322 16.35 23.21 -12.75
C ASP A 322 17.41 23.44 -13.83
N GLY A 323 17.47 22.53 -14.81
CA GLY A 323 18.48 22.53 -15.88
C GLY A 323 19.92 22.16 -15.46
N PHE A 324 20.19 21.90 -14.17
CA PHE A 324 21.54 21.59 -13.70
C PHE A 324 21.96 20.16 -14.06
N LYS A 325 23.16 20.00 -14.63
CA LYS A 325 23.64 18.72 -15.13
C LYS A 325 24.54 18.00 -14.11
N LYS A 326 24.44 16.67 -14.06
CA LYS A 326 25.26 15.85 -13.16
C LYS A 326 26.76 16.06 -13.35
N GLY A 327 27.22 16.14 -14.60
CA GLY A 327 28.64 16.38 -14.90
C GLY A 327 29.14 17.74 -14.37
N TRP A 328 28.28 18.76 -14.28
CA TRP A 328 28.66 20.05 -13.69
C TRP A 328 28.81 19.94 -12.17
N ALA A 329 27.89 19.23 -11.51
CA ALA A 329 28.01 18.94 -10.09
C ALA A 329 29.31 18.17 -9.79
N GLU A 330 29.60 17.13 -10.58
CA GLU A 330 30.83 16.34 -10.43
C GLU A 330 32.09 17.19 -10.60
N ALA A 331 32.11 18.11 -11.56
CA ALA A 331 33.23 19.04 -11.74
C ALA A 331 33.41 20.00 -10.55
N ILE A 332 32.32 20.57 -10.03
CA ILE A 332 32.34 21.44 -8.84
C ILE A 332 32.84 20.68 -7.61
N ILE A 333 32.36 19.46 -7.41
CA ILE A 333 32.76 18.60 -6.29
C ILE A 333 34.25 18.25 -6.38
N ALA A 334 34.75 17.97 -7.59
CA ALA A 334 36.17 17.71 -7.82
C ALA A 334 37.04 18.94 -7.53
N ALA A 335 36.65 20.12 -8.03
CA ALA A 335 37.41 21.35 -7.82
C ALA A 335 37.45 21.77 -6.35
N ARG A 336 36.33 21.68 -5.60
CA ARG A 336 36.33 22.06 -4.18
C ARG A 336 37.11 21.12 -3.26
N ALA A 337 37.55 19.96 -3.76
CA ALA A 337 38.43 19.07 -3.00
C ALA A 337 39.81 19.72 -2.75
N GLU A 338 40.20 20.71 -3.56
CA GLU A 338 41.40 21.52 -3.38
C GLU A 338 41.21 22.65 -2.34
N GLY A 339 39.95 23.00 -2.03
CA GLY A 339 39.59 24.02 -1.05
C GLY A 339 38.18 24.58 -1.33
N PRO A 340 37.53 25.22 -0.33
CA PRO A 340 36.25 25.87 -0.57
C PRO A 340 36.39 27.06 -1.53
N PHE A 341 35.40 27.26 -2.39
CA PHE A 341 35.29 28.46 -3.21
C PHE A 341 35.09 29.69 -2.32
N ALA A 342 35.97 30.67 -2.46
CA ALA A 342 35.89 31.93 -1.72
C ALA A 342 34.86 32.88 -2.34
N ASP A 343 34.83 32.93 -3.67
CA ASP A 343 33.95 33.76 -4.48
C ASP A 343 33.74 33.14 -5.87
N LEU A 344 33.29 33.94 -6.84
CA LEU A 344 32.92 33.49 -8.19
C LEU A 344 34.10 33.52 -9.18
N ASP A 345 35.11 34.34 -8.90
CA ASP A 345 36.27 34.56 -9.78
C ASP A 345 37.35 33.48 -9.53
#